data_AF-A0A3D8P2G2-F1
#
_entry.id   AF-A0A3D8P2G2-F1
#
_cell.length_a   1.000
_cell.length_b   1.000
_cell.length_c   1.000
_cell.angle_alpha   90.00
_cell.angle_beta   90.00
_cell.angle_gamma   90.00
#
_symmetry.space_group_name_H-M   'P 1'
#
loop_
_entity.id
_entity.type
_entity.pdbx_description
1 polymer ?
#
loop_
_entity_poly.entity_id
_entity_poly.type
_entity_poly.pdbx_seq_one_letter_code
_entity_poly.pdbx_strand_id
1 'polypeptide(L)'
;VSFRISHRPGVEYERVREFSVTYDKVSGRIEARLVVEVKANPRPGTKRAALDLGETILMAAAFEDGTVLLYSGRFIKSVRRYWQKVRASL
;
A
#
# COMPACT_ATOMS: atom_id res chain seq x y z
N VAL A 1 1.20 -21.32 -10.72
CA VAL A 1 1.08 -20.30 -9.65
C VAL A 1 -0.21 -19.54 -9.87
N SER A 2 -1.09 -19.48 -8.86
CA SER A 2 -2.31 -18.69 -8.89
C SER A 2 -2.22 -17.59 -7.83
N PHE A 3 -2.67 -16.39 -8.16
CA PHE A 3 -2.80 -15.29 -7.20
C PHE A 3 -4.25 -14.81 -7.22
N ARG A 4 -4.70 -14.31 -6.06
CA ARG A 4 -6.06 -13.77 -5.89
C ARG A 4 -5.96 -12.29 -5.62
N ILE A 5 -6.53 -11.49 -6.51
CA ILE A 5 -6.72 -10.06 -6.30
C ILE A 5 -8.06 -9.88 -5.59
N SER A 6 -8.06 -9.17 -4.47
CA SER A 6 -9.26 -8.89 -3.68
C SER A 6 -9.51 -7.39 -3.69
N HIS A 7 -10.74 -6.98 -4.02
CA HIS A 7 -11.19 -5.59 -3.90
C HIS A 7 -11.56 -5.31 -2.45
N ARG A 8 -11.28 -4.09 -1.97
CA ARG A 8 -11.78 -3.63 -0.67
C ARG A 8 -13.20 -3.09 -0.82
N PRO A 9 -14.20 -3.67 -0.14
CA PRO A 9 -15.55 -3.12 -0.12
C PRO A 9 -15.57 -1.65 0.31
N GLY A 10 -16.32 -0.81 -0.40
CA GLY A 10 -16.43 0.63 -0.10
C GLY A 10 -15.32 1.52 -0.67
N VAL A 11 -14.40 0.98 -1.49
CA VAL A 11 -13.48 1.79 -2.30
C VAL A 11 -13.90 1.73 -3.76
N GLU A 12 -14.20 2.89 -4.34
CA GLU A 12 -14.45 3.00 -5.78
C GLU A 12 -13.14 3.26 -6.53
N TYR A 13 -12.77 2.34 -7.43
CA TYR A 13 -11.64 2.50 -8.34
C TYR A 13 -12.10 3.25 -9.58
N GLU A 14 -11.31 4.24 -10.02
CA GLU A 14 -11.56 4.93 -11.29
C GLU A 14 -10.93 4.16 -12.45
N ARG A 15 -9.67 3.76 -12.30
CA ARG A 15 -8.94 2.98 -13.31
C ARG A 15 -7.76 2.23 -12.71
N VAL A 16 -7.38 1.15 -13.39
CA VAL A 16 -6.09 0.49 -13.17
C VAL A 16 -5.00 1.33 -13.84
N ARG A 17 -3.93 1.63 -13.12
CA ARG A 17 -2.75 2.34 -13.63
C ARG A 17 -1.64 1.39 -14.05
N GLU A 18 -1.42 0.35 -13.27
CA GLU A 18 -0.34 -0.61 -13.49
C GLU A 18 -0.72 -1.95 -12.85
N PHE A 19 -0.45 -3.03 -13.57
CA PHE A 19 -0.44 -4.38 -13.01
C PHE A 19 0.86 -5.06 -13.42
N SER A 20 1.63 -5.53 -12.45
CA SER A 20 2.91 -6.21 -12.70
C SER A 20 3.04 -7.46 -11.84
N VAL A 21 3.51 -8.53 -12.44
CA VAL A 21 3.93 -9.75 -11.74
C VAL A 21 5.41 -9.93 -12.00
N THR A 22 6.21 -9.93 -10.94
CA THR A 22 7.66 -10.08 -11.03
C THR A 22 8.07 -11.40 -10.38
N TYR A 23 8.88 -12.18 -11.09
CA TYR A 23 9.53 -13.36 -10.55
C TYR A 23 11.02 -13.07 -10.39
N ASP A 24 11.47 -13.03 -9.14
CA ASP A 24 12.89 -12.92 -8.84
C ASP A 24 13.52 -14.31 -8.88
N LYS A 25 14.34 -14.55 -9.91
CA LYS A 25 15.04 -15.83 -10.11
C LYS A 25 16.10 -16.10 -9.05
N VAL A 26 16.61 -15.07 -8.36
CA VAL A 26 17.65 -15.22 -7.34
C VAL A 26 17.04 -15.65 -6.02
N SER A 27 15.97 -14.99 -5.57
CA SER A 27 15.29 -15.35 -4.31
C SER A 27 14.20 -16.40 -4.47
N GLY A 28 13.78 -16.72 -5.71
CA GLY A 28 12.66 -17.61 -6.01
C GLY A 28 11.29 -17.03 -5.65
N ARG A 29 11.21 -15.74 -5.28
CA ARG A 29 9.97 -15.09 -4.84
C ARG A 29 9.16 -14.55 -6.01
N ILE A 30 7.85 -14.59 -5.84
CA ILE A 30 6.89 -13.97 -6.75
C ILE A 30 6.25 -12.79 -6.04
N GLU A 31 6.27 -11.63 -6.69
CA GLU A 31 5.62 -10.43 -6.24
C GLU A 31 4.57 -10.00 -7.27
N ALA A 32 3.34 -9.77 -6.80
CA ALA A 32 2.27 -9.19 -7.61
C ALA A 32 1.96 -7.79 -7.07
N ARG A 33 1.97 -6.81 -7.96
CA ARG A 33 1.69 -5.40 -7.64
C ARG A 33 0.58 -4.88 -8.53
N LEU A 34 -0.43 -4.30 -7.89
CA LEU A 34 -1.56 -3.64 -8.54
C LEU A 34 -1.62 -2.18 -8.07
N VAL A 35 -1.59 -1.25 -9.01
CA VAL A 35 -1.76 0.19 -8.76
C VAL A 35 -3.06 0.64 -9.40
N VAL A 36 -3.94 1.22 -8.59
CA VAL A 36 -5.24 1.75 -9.01
C VAL A 36 -5.37 3.22 -8.61
N GLU A 37 -6.12 3.98 -9.40
CA GLU A 37 -6.61 5.29 -8.98
C GLU A 37 -7.95 5.13 -8.26
N VAL A 38 -8.09 5.87 -7.16
CA VAL A 38 -9.28 5.92 -6.32
C VAL A 38 -9.84 7.33 -6.30
N LYS A 39 -11.17 7.46 -6.27
CA LYS A 39 -11.79 8.76 -5.97
C LYS A 39 -11.42 9.17 -4.56
N ALA A 40 -11.01 10.43 -4.40
CA ALA A 40 -10.81 11.00 -3.08
C ALA A 40 -12.15 10.93 -2.32
N ASN A 41 -12.16 10.28 -1.16
CA ASN A 41 -13.31 10.30 -0.28
C ASN A 41 -13.27 11.60 0.55
N PRO A 42 -14.22 12.53 0.37
CA PRO A 42 -14.20 13.82 1.06
C PRO A 42 -14.55 13.70 2.55
N ARG A 43 -14.98 12.52 3.03
CA ARG A 43 -15.34 12.27 4.43
C ARG A 43 -14.48 11.12 4.99
N PRO A 44 -13.44 11.43 5.78
CA PRO A 44 -12.71 10.40 6.49
C PRO A 44 -13.66 9.64 7.43
N GLY A 45 -13.57 8.30 7.44
CA GLY A 45 -14.37 7.47 8.33
C GLY A 45 -13.95 7.60 9.80
N THR A 46 -14.80 7.14 10.72
CA THR A 46 -14.56 7.20 12.18
C THR A 46 -13.84 5.96 12.74
N LYS A 47 -13.57 4.95 11.91
CA LYS A 47 -12.92 3.68 12.31
C LYS A 47 -11.42 3.84 12.52
N ARG A 48 -10.83 2.87 13.22
CA ARG A 48 -9.39 2.84 13.51
C ARG A 48 -8.61 2.04 12.46
N ALA A 49 -7.35 2.43 12.27
CA ALA A 49 -6.37 1.67 11.51
C ALA A 49 -5.01 1.72 12.24
N ALA A 50 -4.36 0.58 12.37
CA ALA A 50 -2.96 0.49 12.75
C ALA A 50 -2.11 0.59 11.48
N LEU A 51 -1.10 1.46 11.48
CA LEU A 51 -0.21 1.68 10.36
C LEU A 51 1.22 1.32 10.75
N ASP A 52 1.86 0.49 9.94
CA ASP A 52 3.29 0.24 10.01
C ASP A 52 3.96 0.74 8.72
N LEU A 53 5.11 1.38 8.88
CA LEU A 53 5.91 1.94 7.79
C LEU A 53 7.19 1.13 7.67
N GLY A 54 7.21 0.23 6.68
CA GLY A 54 8.36 -0.60 6.40
C GLY A 54 9.58 0.22 5.94
N GLU A 55 10.76 -0.39 6.09
CA GLU A 55 12.02 0.30 5.83
C GLU A 55 12.23 0.70 4.37
N THR A 56 11.59 0.08 3.37
CA THR A 56 11.99 0.30 1.97
C THR A 56 10.90 0.99 1.13
N ILE A 57 9.70 0.42 1.00
CA ILE A 57 8.67 0.92 0.05
C ILE A 57 7.22 0.77 0.57
N LEU A 58 6.96 -0.13 1.54
CA LEU A 58 5.62 -0.57 1.92
C LEU A 58 5.09 0.15 3.17
N MET A 59 3.83 0.57 3.14
CA MET A 59 3.03 0.83 4.33
C MET A 59 2.05 -0.31 4.51
N ALA A 60 2.06 -0.96 5.67
CA ALA A 60 1.04 -1.94 6.04
C ALA A 60 -0.04 -1.24 6.86
N ALA A 61 -1.30 -1.54 6.56
CA ALA A 61 -2.45 -1.07 7.32
C ALA A 61 -3.32 -2.24 7.75
N ALA A 62 -3.60 -2.33 9.04
CA ALA A 62 -4.60 -3.22 9.61
C ALA A 62 -5.81 -2.39 10.07
N PHE A 63 -6.99 -2.70 9.54
CA PHE A 63 -8.22 -1.99 9.85
C PHE A 63 -9.01 -2.71 10.95
N GLU A 64 -9.84 -1.95 11.67
CA GLU A 64 -10.72 -2.47 12.73
C GLU A 64 -11.66 -3.60 12.26
N ASP A 65 -12.00 -3.66 10.98
CA ASP A 65 -12.81 -4.73 10.38
C ASP A 65 -12.01 -6.00 10.02
N GLY A 66 -10.73 -6.08 10.40
CA GLY A 66 -9.85 -7.20 10.12
C GLY A 66 -9.21 -7.16 8.72
N THR A 67 -9.55 -6.19 7.87
CA THR A 67 -8.90 -6.02 6.57
C THR A 67 -7.42 -5.65 6.78
N VAL A 68 -6.53 -6.28 6.00
CA VAL A 68 -5.11 -5.92 5.96
C VAL A 68 -4.73 -5.53 4.54
N LEU A 69 -4.14 -4.33 4.39
CA LEU A 69 -3.70 -3.81 3.10
C LEU A 69 -2.23 -3.41 3.12
N LEU A 70 -1.57 -3.67 1.99
CA LEU A 70 -0.21 -3.23 1.72
C LEU A 70 -0.24 -2.14 0.66
N TYR A 71 0.30 -0.97 1.00
CA TYR A 71 0.37 0.17 0.13
C TYR A 71 1.80 0.43 -0.33
N SER A 72 1.97 0.73 -1.62
CA SER A 72 3.24 1.15 -2.20
C SER A 72 3.03 2.33 -3.15
N GLY A 73 3.98 3.25 -3.22
CA GLY A 73 3.88 4.38 -4.15
C GLY A 73 4.82 5.55 -3.85
N ARG A 74 4.94 6.45 -4.83
CA ARG A 74 5.84 7.62 -4.75
C ARG A 74 5.52 8.52 -3.55
N PHE A 75 4.24 8.73 -3.24
CA PHE A 75 3.81 9.56 -2.10
C PHE A 75 4.14 8.93 -0.74
N ILE A 76 3.94 7.62 -0.59
CA ILE A 76 4.33 6.89 0.63
C ILE A 76 5.85 6.97 0.83
N LYS A 77 6.60 6.84 -0.27
CA LYS A 77 8.05 7.03 -0.29
C LYS A 77 8.46 8.45 0.13
N SER A 78 7.72 9.50 -0.26
CA SER A 78 8.03 10.87 0.17
C SER A 78 7.74 11.10 1.66
N VAL A 79 6.65 10.56 2.20
CA VAL A 79 6.34 10.64 3.64
C VAL A 79 7.45 9.97 4.47
N ARG A 80 7.91 8.78 4.05
CA ARG A 80 9.06 8.11 4.68
C ARG A 80 10.32 8.96 4.63
N ARG A 81 10.69 9.49 3.46
CA ARG A 81 11.91 10.31 3.29
C ARG A 81 11.88 11.53 4.21
N TYR A 82 10.73 12.17 4.35
CA TYR A 82 10.53 13.26 5.30
C TYR A 82 10.83 12.81 6.74
N TRP A 83 10.20 11.73 7.21
CA TRP A 83 10.40 11.24 8.58
C TRP A 83 11.81 10.71 8.87
N GLN A 84 12.52 10.17 7.87
CA GLN A 84 13.94 9.84 8.02
C GLN A 84 14.80 11.09 8.17
N LYS A 85 14.51 12.15 7.39
CA LYS A 85 15.19 13.44 7.55
C LYS A 85 14.97 14.02 8.94
N VAL A 86 13.73 14.02 9.43
CA VAL A 86 13.38 14.50 10.78
C VAL A 86 14.15 13.71 11.85
N ARG A 87 14.19 12.38 11.76
CA ARG A 87 14.91 11.53 12.73
C ARG A 87 16.42 11.71 12.71
N ALA A 88 17.01 11.98 11.55
CA ALA A 88 18.45 12.24 11.46
C ALA A 88 18.86 13.60 12.07
N SER A 89 17.90 14.50 12.27
CA SER A 89 18.10 15.82 12.89
C SER A 89 17.67 15.90 14.36
N LEU A 90 17.22 14.78 14.94
CA LEU A 90 16.95 14.63 16.37
C LEU A 90 18.17 13.98 17.04
#